data_AF-A0A959S1R9-F1
#
_entry.id   AF-A0A959S1R9-F1
#
_cell.length_a   1.000
_cell.length_b   1.000
_cell.length_c   1.000
_cell.angle_alpha   90.00
_cell.angle_beta   90.00
_cell.angle_gamma   90.00
#
_symmetry.space_group_name_H-M   'P 1'
#
loop_
_entity.id
_entity.type
_entity.pdbx_description
1 polymer ?
#
loop_
_entity_poly.entity_id
_entity_poly.type
_entity_poly.pdbx_seq_one_letter_code
_entity_poly.pdbx_strand_id
1 'polypeptide(L)'
;VSVGCKHLVLDIPSIDRESDEGKLLGHRAFWNYPVSTRKDCTVTELAYIPSSVADGLYLLNLQVAPFENDAAPSRPLIFPLTKL
;
A
#
# COMPACT_ATOMS: atom_id res chain seq x y z
N VAL A 1 -10.57 0.08 -4.36
CA VAL A 1 -10.90 1.53 -4.46
C VAL A 1 -12.29 1.86 -3.92
N SER A 2 -13.35 1.21 -4.39
CA SER A 2 -14.74 1.42 -3.95
C SER A 2 -14.97 1.31 -2.43
N VAL A 3 -14.19 0.47 -1.75
CA VAL A 3 -14.27 0.26 -0.29
C VAL A 3 -13.52 1.30 0.55
N GLY A 4 -12.97 2.36 -0.06
CA GLY A 4 -12.31 3.47 0.66
C GLY A 4 -10.90 3.17 1.19
N CYS A 5 -10.28 2.02 0.85
CA CYS A 5 -8.92 1.68 1.26
C CYS A 5 -7.89 2.71 0.76
N LYS A 6 -7.22 3.41 1.68
CA LYS A 6 -6.21 4.45 1.37
C LYS A 6 -4.78 3.91 1.23
N HIS A 7 -4.42 2.91 2.02
CA HIS A 7 -3.05 2.40 2.09
C HIS A 7 -3.06 0.90 1.80
N LEU A 8 -2.38 0.49 0.73
CA LEU A 8 -2.09 -0.91 0.45
C LEU A 8 -0.69 -1.24 0.94
N VAL A 9 -0.54 -2.37 1.62
CA VAL A 9 0.75 -2.92 2.04
C VAL A 9 0.84 -4.33 1.48
N LEU A 10 1.83 -4.58 0.64
CA LEU A 10 1.99 -5.79 -0.16
C LEU A 10 3.38 -6.37 0.08
N ASP A 11 3.47 -7.70 0.17
CA ASP A 11 4.71 -8.47 0.33
C ASP A 11 5.36 -8.86 -1.00
N ILE A 12 4.79 -8.40 -2.10
CA ILE A 12 5.29 -8.60 -3.47
C ILE A 12 6.02 -7.35 -3.98
N PRO A 13 6.88 -7.50 -5.01
CA PRO A 13 7.64 -6.38 -5.57
C PRO A 13 6.79 -5.29 -6.18
N SER A 14 5.62 -5.63 -6.73
CA SER A 14 4.69 -4.62 -7.20
C SER A 14 3.22 -5.06 -7.22
N ILE A 15 2.30 -4.10 -7.16
CA ILE A 15 0.88 -4.32 -7.46
C ILE A 15 0.63 -4.61 -8.95
N ASP A 16 1.58 -4.26 -9.82
CA ASP A 16 1.55 -4.57 -11.25
C ASP A 16 2.42 -5.79 -11.58
N ARG A 17 2.12 -6.44 -12.72
CA ARG A 17 2.97 -7.53 -13.22
C ARG A 17 4.30 -6.94 -13.69
N GLU A 18 5.40 -7.65 -13.45
CA GLU A 18 6.73 -7.25 -13.93
C GLU A 18 6.77 -7.08 -15.45
N SER A 19 6.15 -8.00 -16.20
CA SER A 19 6.00 -7.91 -17.65
C SER A 19 4.58 -7.47 -18.02
N ASP A 20 4.31 -6.16 -17.90
CA ASP A 20 3.02 -5.55 -18.24
C ASP A 20 3.08 -4.60 -19.47
N GLU A 21 4.23 -4.52 -20.15
CA GLU A 21 4.51 -3.57 -21.24
C GLU A 21 4.44 -2.09 -20.81
N GLY A 22 4.66 -1.79 -19.52
CA GLY A 22 4.63 -0.42 -18.98
C GLY A 22 3.22 0.16 -18.83
N LYS A 23 2.20 -0.69 -18.75
CA LYS A 23 0.79 -0.25 -18.67
C LYS A 23 0.44 0.33 -17.31
N LEU A 24 1.01 -0.20 -16.22
CA LEU A 24 0.80 0.21 -14.83
C LEU A 24 -0.69 0.23 -14.45
N LEU A 25 -1.44 -0.81 -14.84
CA LEU A 25 -2.90 -0.85 -14.69
C LEU A 25 -3.32 -0.86 -13.22
N GLY A 26 -2.59 -1.58 -12.36
CA GLY A 26 -2.80 -1.65 -10.92
C GLY A 26 -2.59 -0.29 -10.26
N HIS A 27 -1.46 0.36 -10.53
CA HIS A 27 -1.21 1.73 -10.06
C HIS A 27 -2.29 2.71 -10.55
N ARG A 28 -2.58 2.74 -11.86
CA ARG A 28 -3.58 3.64 -12.44
C ARG A 28 -4.96 3.44 -11.82
N ALA A 29 -5.38 2.18 -11.66
CA ALA A 29 -6.65 1.85 -11.03
C ALA A 29 -6.69 2.26 -9.56
N PHE A 30 -5.64 1.96 -8.79
CA PHE A 30 -5.60 2.25 -7.36
C PHE A 30 -5.65 3.75 -7.05
N TRP A 31 -4.82 4.54 -7.75
CA TRP A 31 -4.78 5.99 -7.59
C TRP A 31 -5.89 6.72 -8.35
N ASN A 32 -6.64 6.06 -9.22
CA ASN A 32 -7.60 6.71 -10.13
C ASN A 32 -6.94 7.78 -11.03
N TYR A 33 -5.74 7.45 -11.52
CA TYR A 33 -4.92 8.31 -12.37
C TYR A 33 -5.27 8.11 -13.86
N PRO A 34 -5.32 9.18 -14.69
CA PRO A 34 -5.01 10.58 -14.38
C PRO A 34 -6.21 11.44 -13.99
N VAL A 35 -7.42 10.88 -14.00
CA VAL A 35 -8.67 11.67 -14.00
C VAL A 35 -8.96 12.34 -12.66
N SER A 36 -8.92 11.58 -11.56
CA SER A 36 -9.21 12.08 -10.21
C SER A 36 -8.30 11.38 -9.20
N THR A 37 -7.02 11.70 -9.32
CA THR A 37 -5.92 11.09 -8.57
C THR A 37 -6.12 11.23 -7.06
N ARG A 38 -6.05 10.10 -6.35
CA ARG A 38 -6.18 9.99 -4.90
C ARG A 38 -4.84 10.28 -4.21
N LYS A 39 -4.54 11.56 -4.01
CA LYS A 39 -3.22 12.04 -3.53
C LYS A 39 -2.85 11.64 -2.09
N ASP A 40 -3.83 11.22 -1.30
CA ASP A 40 -3.66 10.79 0.10
C ASP A 40 -3.54 9.26 0.25
N CYS A 41 -3.33 8.55 -0.85
CA CYS A 41 -3.23 7.09 -0.89
C CYS A 41 -1.80 6.63 -1.17
N THR A 42 -1.42 5.48 -0.61
CA THR A 42 -0.09 4.88 -0.76
C THR A 42 -0.18 3.41 -1.14
N VAL A 43 0.81 2.93 -1.88
CA VAL A 43 1.12 1.51 -2.02
C VAL A 43 2.52 1.31 -1.43
N THR A 44 2.60 0.46 -0.40
CA THR A 44 3.85 -0.05 0.15
C THR A 44 4.09 -1.42 -0.46
N GLU A 45 5.17 -1.58 -1.20
CA GLU A 45 5.58 -2.85 -1.84
C GLU A 45 6.78 -3.44 -1.07
N LEU A 46 7.11 -4.71 -1.32
CA LEU A 46 8.22 -5.43 -0.66
C LEU A 46 8.12 -5.45 0.88
N ALA A 47 6.92 -5.39 1.44
CA ALA A 47 6.74 -5.48 2.88
C ALA A 47 7.04 -6.90 3.39
N TYR A 48 7.84 -7.01 4.45
CA TYR A 48 7.97 -8.30 5.14
C TYR A 48 6.80 -8.51 6.10
N ILE A 49 5.99 -9.55 5.84
CA ILE A 49 4.88 -9.96 6.68
C ILE A 49 5.17 -11.38 7.20
N PRO A 50 5.43 -11.57 8.51
CA PRO A 50 5.67 -12.91 9.06
C PRO A 50 4.45 -13.81 8.88
N SER A 51 4.65 -15.08 8.49
CA SER A 51 3.57 -16.07 8.35
C SER A 51 2.86 -16.41 9.66
N SER A 52 3.44 -16.04 10.80
CA SER A 52 2.82 -16.17 12.13
C SER A 52 1.79 -15.08 12.43
N VAL A 53 1.71 -14.02 11.61
CA VAL A 53 0.67 -12.99 11.75
C VAL A 53 -0.66 -13.60 11.31
N ALA A 54 -1.65 -13.58 12.21
CA ALA A 54 -2.98 -14.07 11.91
C ALA A 54 -3.83 -13.04 11.15
N ASP A 55 -4.75 -13.51 10.33
CA ASP A 55 -5.75 -12.66 9.68
C ASP A 55 -6.63 -11.96 10.72
N GLY A 56 -6.91 -10.66 10.51
CA GLY A 56 -7.75 -9.91 11.42
C GLY A 56 -7.66 -8.39 11.26
N LEU A 57 -8.22 -7.68 12.22
CA LEU A 57 -8.17 -6.22 12.27
C LEU A 57 -7.00 -5.75 13.12
N TYR A 58 -6.21 -4.85 12.52
CA TYR A 58 -5.06 -4.22 13.15
C TYR A 58 -5.12 -2.71 12.96
N LEU A 59 -4.55 -1.98 13.91
CA LEU A 59 -4.22 -0.58 13.73
C LEU A 59 -2.92 -0.48 12.92
N LEU A 60 -2.96 0.21 11.78
CA LEU A 60 -1.80 0.51 10.97
C LEU A 60 -1.22 1.87 11.38
N ASN A 61 0.07 1.88 11.77
CA ASN A 61 0.90 3.08 11.83
C ASN A 61 1.86 3.05 10.64
N LEU A 62 1.60 3.92 9.65
CA LEU A 62 2.40 4.02 8.44
C LEU A 62 3.32 5.24 8.51
N GLN A 63 4.62 4.99 8.57
CA GLN A 63 5.65 6.03 8.55
C GLN A 63 6.30 6.08 7.18
N VAL A 64 6.52 7.29 6.65
CA VAL A 64 7.16 7.53 5.35
C VAL A 64 8.31 8.51 5.56
N ALA A 65 9.46 8.25 4.94
CA ALA A 65 10.62 9.14 5.05
C ALA A 65 10.30 10.54 4.48
N PRO A 66 10.72 11.64 5.14
CA PRO A 66 10.30 12.99 4.78
C PRO A 66 11.18 13.62 3.69
N PHE A 67 11.17 13.04 2.49
CA PHE A 67 11.86 13.60 1.33
C PHE A 67 10.98 13.58 0.07
N GLU A 68 11.31 14.45 -0.87
CA GLU A 68 10.59 14.57 -2.14
C GLU A 68 11.23 13.62 -3.17
N ASN A 69 10.50 12.58 -3.54
CA ASN A 69 10.88 11.63 -4.58
C ASN A 69 9.63 10.94 -5.13
N ASP A 70 9.77 10.18 -6.22
CA ASP A 70 8.71 9.34 -6.78
C ASP A 70 8.27 8.20 -5.84
N ALA A 71 9.21 7.69 -5.04
CA ALA A 71 8.97 6.74 -3.96
C ALA A 71 9.87 7.02 -2.74
N ALA A 72 9.42 6.61 -1.55
CA ALA A 72 10.18 6.72 -0.32
C ALA A 72 10.08 5.42 0.51
N PRO A 73 11.14 5.01 1.22
CA PRO A 73 11.05 3.95 2.21
C PRO A 73 9.95 4.23 3.22
N SER A 74 9.22 3.19 3.56
CA SER A 74 8.17 3.24 4.58
C SER A 74 8.41 2.19 5.66
N ARG A 75 7.86 2.45 6.85
CA ARG A 75 7.89 1.54 7.99
C ARG A 75 6.46 1.26 8.44
N PRO A 76 5.77 0.26 7.83
CA PRO A 76 4.46 -0.16 8.28
C PRO A 76 4.57 -0.92 9.61
N LEU A 77 3.84 -0.47 10.62
CA LEU A 77 3.73 -1.14 11.92
C LEU A 77 2.26 -1.46 12.19
N ILE A 78 1.98 -2.68 12.63
CA ILE A 78 0.63 -3.12 12.96
C ILE A 78 0.49 -3.43 14.45
N PHE A 79 -0.67 -3.10 15.01
CA PHE A 79 -1.01 -3.39 16.41
C PHE A 79 -2.36 -4.11 16.45
N PRO A 80 -2.49 -5.26 17.15
CA PRO A 80 -3.75 -5.97 17.24
C PRO A 80 -4.85 -5.07 17.81
N LEU A 81 -6.04 -5.08 17.20
CA LEU A 81 -7.20 -4.41 17.76
C LEU A 81 -8.03 -5.38 18.60
N THR A 82 -8.31 -4.99 19.83
CA THR A 82 -9.26 -5.70 20.69
C THR A 82 -10.64 -5.07 20.49
N LYS A 83 -11.67 -5.91 20.28
CA LYS A 83 -13.05 -5.43 20.38
C LYS A 83 -13.34 -5.07 21.84
N LEU A 84 -13.91 -3.88 22.06
CA LEU A 84 -14.45 -3.48 23.35
C LEU A 84 -15.70 -4.31 23.68
#